data_AF-A0A343TM47-F1
#
_entry.id   AF-A0A343TM47-F1
#
_cell.length_a   1.000
_cell.length_b   1.000
_cell.length_c   1.000
_cell.angle_alpha   90.00
_cell.angle_beta   90.00
_cell.angle_gamma   90.00
#
_symmetry.space_group_name_H-M   'P 1'
#
loop_
_entity.id
_entity.type
_entity.pdbx_description
1 polymer ?
#
loop_
_entity_poly.entity_id
_entity_poly.type
_entity_poly.pdbx_seq_one_letter_code
_entity_poly.pdbx_strand_id
1 'polypeptide(L)'
;MDEPNATYEPCEFPVEMTDATGERITLDEQPERVTTIGPSAAQTMWEIGGDEQVVGVSQFAHYLDGAEEKANVSAEFGASVEQVVATDPDLVLAPNVSAQDVEPLREAGLTVYHFPEATDTQDVAEKTETIGKLTGNCEGAAEANAWMNANVDALNTVSDEADERPAALYPLGDGFVAGGNTFIDEIITISGADNVAKEYEGFPQLNDEVLTELDPEVLVVTMPGVFLEQEPYDTTTAGETESEVVVEVQWLNQPAPRSIVEATHTLASQLHPELYDESVYVERSEISVQSVDAETEAETDEEESDVEDVDEETPEDTPDDAADVSTPGFGVVVALVGTLLAALLALRRVE
;
A
#
# COMPACT_ATOMS: atom_id res chain seq x y z
N MET A 1 24.53 -5.53 20.24
CA MET A 1 23.66 -4.67 19.44
C MET A 1 23.03 -5.65 18.49
N ASP A 2 21.74 -5.90 18.62
CA ASP A 2 21.00 -6.76 17.69
C ASP A 2 21.11 -6.14 16.28
N GLU A 3 21.29 -6.98 15.26
CA GLU A 3 21.35 -6.55 13.86
C GLU A 3 20.03 -5.89 13.46
N PRO A 4 20.05 -4.85 12.61
CA PRO A 4 18.82 -4.21 12.15
C PRO A 4 17.95 -5.22 11.41
N ASN A 5 16.63 -5.13 11.57
CA ASN A 5 15.68 -6.01 10.89
C ASN A 5 15.32 -5.54 9.48
N ALA A 6 15.73 -4.33 9.08
CA ALA A 6 15.65 -3.87 7.70
C ALA A 6 16.70 -2.78 7.39
N THR A 7 16.94 -2.56 6.10
CA THR A 7 17.83 -1.49 5.61
C THR A 7 17.08 -0.54 4.70
N TYR A 8 17.61 0.67 4.51
CA TYR A 8 17.04 1.66 3.59
C TYR A 8 18.11 2.44 2.81
N GLU A 9 17.76 2.84 1.60
CA GLU A 9 18.52 3.82 0.82
C GLU A 9 18.05 5.23 1.18
N PRO A 10 18.95 6.16 1.53
CA PRO A 10 18.57 7.56 1.77
C PRO A 10 17.85 8.16 0.56
N CYS A 11 16.88 9.02 0.83
CA CYS A 11 16.19 9.76 -0.22
C CYS A 11 17.15 10.77 -0.87
N GLU A 12 17.19 10.78 -2.20
CA GLU A 12 17.96 11.74 -2.99
C GLU A 12 17.05 12.58 -3.89
N PHE A 13 17.39 13.86 -4.07
CA PHE A 13 16.72 14.77 -5.01
C PHE A 13 17.75 15.32 -6.02
N PRO A 14 17.37 15.54 -7.29
CA PRO A 14 16.03 15.46 -7.86
C PRO A 14 15.49 14.02 -7.97
N VAL A 15 14.19 13.84 -7.72
CA VAL A 15 13.47 12.59 -8.01
C VAL A 15 12.74 12.73 -9.33
N GLU A 16 12.98 11.78 -10.25
CA GLU A 16 12.18 11.60 -11.44
C GLU A 16 11.45 10.26 -11.39
N MET A 17 10.13 10.26 -11.52
CA MET A 17 9.32 9.05 -11.44
C MET A 17 8.18 9.08 -12.43
N THR A 18 7.83 7.91 -12.98
CA THR A 18 6.63 7.74 -13.81
C THR A 18 5.55 7.11 -12.96
N ASP A 19 4.36 7.70 -12.99
CA ASP A 19 3.23 7.23 -12.19
C ASP A 19 2.36 6.21 -12.94
N ALA A 20 1.28 5.72 -12.32
CA ALA A 20 0.43 4.68 -12.93
C ALA A 20 -0.34 5.13 -14.18
N THR A 21 -0.46 6.44 -14.43
CA THR A 21 -1.03 6.98 -15.68
C THR A 21 0.00 7.11 -16.80
N GLY A 22 1.28 6.85 -16.51
CA GLY A 22 2.38 7.05 -17.44
C GLY A 22 2.92 8.49 -17.47
N GLU A 23 2.47 9.36 -16.56
CA GLU A 23 2.95 10.72 -16.45
C GLU A 23 4.30 10.74 -15.72
N ARG A 24 5.28 11.45 -16.27
CA ARG A 24 6.57 11.65 -15.61
C ARG A 24 6.48 12.88 -14.72
N ILE A 25 6.71 12.69 -13.43
CA ILE A 25 6.90 13.77 -12.48
C ILE A 25 8.40 13.98 -12.18
N THR A 26 8.75 15.22 -11.90
CA THR A 26 10.09 15.61 -11.46
C THR A 26 9.93 16.51 -10.24
N LEU A 27 10.60 16.16 -9.14
CA LEU A 27 10.72 16.97 -7.94
C LEU A 27 12.19 17.33 -7.77
N ASP A 28 12.53 18.61 -7.97
CA ASP A 28 13.91 19.07 -7.87
C ASP A 28 14.44 19.09 -6.44
N GLU A 29 13.53 19.27 -5.47
CA GLU A 29 13.80 19.37 -4.04
C GLU A 29 12.72 18.60 -3.26
N GLN A 30 13.00 18.29 -1.99
CA GLN A 30 12.03 17.68 -1.10
C GLN A 30 10.80 18.59 -0.94
N PRO A 31 9.57 18.09 -1.15
CA PRO A 31 8.37 18.93 -1.01
C PRO A 31 8.16 19.34 0.45
N GLU A 32 7.86 20.61 0.69
CA GLU A 32 7.51 21.13 2.03
C GLU A 32 6.01 21.06 2.29
N ARG A 33 5.19 21.02 1.22
CA ARG A 33 3.73 21.06 1.26
C ARG A 33 3.13 19.92 0.45
N VAL A 34 2.64 18.90 1.14
CA VAL A 34 2.01 17.71 0.53
C VAL A 34 0.50 17.76 0.76
N THR A 35 -0.29 17.50 -0.28
CA THR A 35 -1.73 17.26 -0.14
C THR A 35 -2.07 15.82 -0.49
N THR A 36 -2.79 15.13 0.38
CA THR A 36 -3.23 13.75 0.15
C THR A 36 -4.73 13.74 -0.15
N ILE A 37 -5.10 13.36 -1.38
CA ILE A 37 -6.52 13.36 -1.77
C ILE A 37 -7.24 12.05 -1.44
N GLY A 38 -6.49 11.00 -1.09
CA GLY A 38 -7.01 9.73 -0.57
C GLY A 38 -6.52 9.45 0.84
N PRO A 39 -7.34 8.86 1.72
CA PRO A 39 -6.99 8.68 3.12
C PRO A 39 -5.87 7.66 3.35
N SER A 40 -5.66 6.73 2.43
CA SER A 40 -4.55 5.76 2.54
C SER A 40 -3.18 6.42 2.40
N ALA A 41 -3.02 7.44 1.53
CA ALA A 41 -1.78 8.23 1.48
C ALA A 41 -1.62 9.11 2.71
N ALA A 42 -2.71 9.66 3.25
CA ALA A 42 -2.66 10.38 4.52
C ALA A 42 -2.15 9.46 5.64
N GLN A 43 -2.75 8.27 5.81
CA GLN A 43 -2.30 7.31 6.80
C GLN A 43 -0.81 6.97 6.63
N THR A 44 -0.36 6.68 5.40
CA THR A 44 1.06 6.44 5.13
C THR A 44 1.95 7.63 5.52
N MET A 45 1.58 8.87 5.23
CA MET A 45 2.35 10.05 5.66
C MET A 45 2.49 10.13 7.18
N TRP A 46 1.45 9.79 7.94
CA TRP A 46 1.52 9.70 9.40
C TRP A 46 2.39 8.54 9.87
N GLU A 47 2.34 7.40 9.19
CA GLU A 47 3.19 6.27 9.54
C GLU A 47 4.67 6.58 9.33
N ILE A 48 5.03 7.28 8.27
CA ILE A 48 6.45 7.50 7.92
C ILE A 48 7.06 8.76 8.55
N GLY A 49 6.30 9.46 9.41
CA GLY A 49 6.74 10.70 10.07
C GLY A 49 6.71 11.95 9.18
N GLY A 50 5.96 11.92 8.07
CA GLY A 50 5.81 13.04 7.14
C GLY A 50 4.56 13.91 7.38
N ASP A 51 3.83 13.71 8.48
CA ASP A 51 2.56 14.40 8.78
C ASP A 51 2.71 15.93 8.91
N GLU A 52 3.89 16.42 9.31
CA GLU A 52 4.19 17.85 9.35
C GLU A 52 4.19 18.50 7.95
N GLN A 53 4.60 17.76 6.90
CA GLN A 53 4.57 18.23 5.51
C GLN A 53 3.14 18.28 4.94
N VAL A 54 2.19 17.56 5.55
CA VAL A 54 0.82 17.48 5.04
C VAL A 54 0.06 18.77 5.33
N VAL A 55 -0.46 19.41 4.29
CA VAL A 55 -1.22 20.68 4.37
C VAL A 55 -2.70 20.51 4.05
N GLY A 56 -3.08 19.40 3.41
CA GLY A 56 -4.47 19.09 3.08
C GLY A 56 -4.75 17.59 3.00
N VAL A 57 -5.92 17.18 3.48
CA VAL A 57 -6.36 15.79 3.57
C VAL A 57 -7.80 15.63 3.11
N SER A 58 -8.16 14.43 2.63
CA SER A 58 -9.58 14.07 2.51
C SER A 58 -10.23 13.99 3.89
N GLN A 59 -11.53 14.28 3.98
CA GLN A 59 -12.29 14.15 5.23
C GLN A 59 -12.24 12.73 5.84
N PHE A 60 -11.97 11.71 5.03
CA PHE A 60 -11.88 10.31 5.48
C PHE A 60 -10.58 10.01 6.24
N ALA A 61 -9.66 10.96 6.32
CA ALA A 61 -8.43 10.89 7.10
C ALA A 61 -8.49 11.66 8.43
N HIS A 62 -9.61 12.34 8.75
CA HIS A 62 -9.73 13.16 9.96
C HIS A 62 -9.62 12.37 11.28
N TYR A 63 -9.69 11.03 11.24
CA TYR A 63 -9.43 10.19 12.41
C TYR A 63 -7.95 10.16 12.83
N LEU A 64 -7.03 10.56 11.94
CA LEU A 64 -5.61 10.66 12.24
C LEU A 64 -5.34 11.83 13.17
N ASP A 65 -4.41 11.64 14.11
CA ASP A 65 -4.08 12.66 15.11
C ASP A 65 -3.65 13.97 14.45
N GLY A 66 -4.36 15.06 14.77
CA GLY A 66 -4.11 16.39 14.22
C GLY A 66 -4.58 16.62 12.77
N ALA A 67 -5.13 15.62 12.08
CA ALA A 67 -5.57 15.77 10.69
C ALA A 67 -6.75 16.75 10.53
N GLU A 68 -7.60 16.90 11.55
CA GLU A 68 -8.69 17.88 11.57
C GLU A 68 -8.20 19.35 11.51
N GLU A 69 -6.93 19.59 11.82
CA GLU A 69 -6.31 20.92 11.73
C GLU A 69 -5.81 21.25 10.31
N LYS A 70 -5.72 20.23 9.44
CA LYS A 70 -5.30 20.38 8.04
C LYS A 70 -6.49 20.84 7.19
N ALA A 71 -6.21 21.36 5.99
CA ALA A 71 -7.29 21.75 5.09
C ALA A 71 -8.05 20.50 4.60
N ASN A 72 -9.37 20.48 4.77
CA ASN A 72 -10.21 19.48 4.11
C ASN A 72 -10.23 19.78 2.61
N VAL A 73 -9.82 18.81 1.78
CA VAL A 73 -9.81 18.94 0.32
C VAL A 73 -10.86 18.08 -0.38
N SER A 74 -11.82 17.53 0.36
CA SER A 74 -12.90 16.71 -0.19
C SER A 74 -13.94 17.52 -0.96
N ALA A 75 -14.46 16.92 -2.03
CA ALA A 75 -15.70 17.32 -2.68
C ALA A 75 -16.85 16.38 -2.27
N GLU A 76 -18.04 16.55 -2.86
CA GLU A 76 -19.13 15.58 -2.71
C GLU A 76 -18.70 14.18 -3.20
N PHE A 77 -17.91 14.14 -4.27
CA PHE A 77 -17.25 12.95 -4.79
C PHE A 77 -15.78 13.25 -5.05
N GLY A 78 -14.88 12.44 -4.49
CA GLY A 78 -13.43 12.61 -4.67
C GLY A 78 -12.89 13.92 -4.08
N ALA A 79 -11.93 14.52 -4.78
CA ALA A 79 -11.21 15.72 -4.36
C ALA A 79 -11.77 16.99 -5.01
N SER A 80 -11.75 18.09 -4.27
CA SER A 80 -12.09 19.41 -4.79
C SER A 80 -10.85 20.09 -5.32
N VAL A 81 -10.77 20.26 -6.64
CA VAL A 81 -9.63 20.93 -7.30
C VAL A 81 -9.35 22.31 -6.72
N GLU A 82 -10.39 23.13 -6.49
CA GLU A 82 -10.23 24.47 -5.91
C GLU A 82 -9.64 24.42 -4.49
N GLN A 83 -10.09 23.47 -3.65
CA GLN A 83 -9.57 23.33 -2.29
C GLN A 83 -8.14 22.81 -2.30
N VAL A 84 -7.79 21.86 -3.18
CA VAL A 84 -6.39 21.40 -3.35
C VAL A 84 -5.50 22.54 -3.85
N VAL A 85 -5.93 23.34 -4.84
CA VAL A 85 -5.14 24.50 -5.28
C VAL A 85 -4.95 25.51 -4.14
N ALA A 86 -5.96 25.70 -3.29
CA ALA A 86 -5.89 26.61 -2.15
C ALA A 86 -4.90 26.14 -1.05
N THR A 87 -4.51 24.87 -1.03
CA THR A 87 -3.44 24.39 -0.14
C THR A 87 -2.04 24.66 -0.69
N ASP A 88 -1.89 25.22 -1.89
CA ASP A 88 -0.60 25.55 -2.51
C ASP A 88 0.44 24.41 -2.35
N PRO A 89 0.15 23.18 -2.81
CA PRO A 89 1.02 22.04 -2.57
C PRO A 89 2.16 21.95 -3.60
N ASP A 90 3.32 21.49 -3.16
CA ASP A 90 4.44 21.09 -4.02
C ASP A 90 4.16 19.73 -4.68
N LEU A 91 3.41 18.87 -3.97
CA LEU A 91 3.06 17.52 -4.39
C LEU A 91 1.65 17.13 -3.93
N VAL A 92 0.88 16.52 -4.83
CA VAL A 92 -0.39 15.86 -4.52
C VAL A 92 -0.25 14.35 -4.66
N LEU A 93 -0.60 13.63 -3.59
CA LEU A 93 -0.61 12.17 -3.54
C LEU A 93 -2.03 11.65 -3.80
N ALA A 94 -2.21 10.87 -4.86
CA ALA A 94 -3.52 10.43 -5.37
C ALA A 94 -3.64 8.89 -5.43
N PRO A 95 -3.79 8.20 -4.27
CA PRO A 95 -4.01 6.76 -4.26
C PRO A 95 -5.49 6.40 -4.48
N ASN A 96 -5.76 5.23 -5.05
CA ASN A 96 -7.10 4.63 -5.15
C ASN A 96 -8.17 5.56 -5.77
N VAL A 97 -7.76 6.38 -6.74
CA VAL A 97 -8.65 7.21 -7.56
C VAL A 97 -8.52 6.81 -9.02
N SER A 98 -9.49 7.13 -9.86
CA SER A 98 -9.34 6.87 -11.29
C SER A 98 -8.37 7.88 -11.93
N ALA A 99 -7.74 7.50 -13.04
CA ALA A 99 -6.89 8.42 -13.81
C ALA A 99 -7.65 9.72 -14.21
N GLN A 100 -8.97 9.60 -14.46
CA GLN A 100 -9.83 10.72 -14.83
C GLN A 100 -10.04 11.71 -13.68
N ASP A 101 -9.90 11.27 -12.42
CA ASP A 101 -10.03 12.14 -11.25
C ASP A 101 -8.76 12.99 -11.02
N VAL A 102 -7.63 12.57 -11.59
CA VAL A 102 -6.34 13.27 -11.47
C VAL A 102 -6.14 14.33 -12.56
N GLU A 103 -6.70 14.13 -13.75
CA GLU A 103 -6.57 15.06 -14.88
C GLU A 103 -6.92 16.53 -14.51
N PRO A 104 -8.05 16.84 -13.84
CA PRO A 104 -8.39 18.22 -13.49
C PRO A 104 -7.41 18.89 -12.53
N LEU A 105 -6.76 18.12 -11.65
CA LEU A 105 -5.73 18.65 -10.74
C LEU A 105 -4.47 19.04 -11.51
N ARG A 106 -4.07 18.23 -12.50
CA ARG A 106 -2.94 18.54 -13.39
C ARG A 106 -3.23 19.72 -14.32
N GLU A 107 -4.43 19.81 -14.86
CA GLU A 107 -4.86 20.95 -15.67
C GLU A 107 -4.84 22.27 -14.89
N ALA A 108 -5.00 22.20 -13.56
CA ALA A 108 -4.83 23.33 -12.65
C ALA A 108 -3.35 23.69 -12.37
N GLY A 109 -2.40 22.93 -12.91
CA GLY A 109 -0.96 23.17 -12.80
C GLY A 109 -0.29 22.51 -11.58
N LEU A 110 -0.96 21.56 -10.93
CA LEU A 110 -0.43 20.85 -9.77
C LEU A 110 0.44 19.66 -10.20
N THR A 111 1.52 19.41 -9.45
CA THR A 111 2.29 18.16 -9.54
C THR A 111 1.52 17.06 -8.81
N VAL A 112 1.02 16.06 -9.54
CA VAL A 112 0.22 14.97 -8.97
C VAL A 112 0.85 13.63 -9.30
N TYR A 113 1.10 12.83 -8.26
CA TYR A 113 1.49 11.44 -8.41
C TYR A 113 0.28 10.51 -8.20
N HIS A 114 -0.11 9.81 -9.25
CA HIS A 114 -1.18 8.81 -9.22
C HIS A 114 -0.61 7.41 -8.96
N PHE A 115 -1.12 6.75 -7.92
CA PHE A 115 -0.66 5.41 -7.55
C PHE A 115 -1.50 4.34 -8.25
N PRO A 116 -0.89 3.18 -8.56
CA PRO A 116 -1.68 2.01 -8.88
C PRO A 116 -2.62 1.65 -7.72
N GLU A 117 -3.68 0.93 -8.04
CA GLU A 117 -4.51 0.30 -7.01
C GLU A 117 -3.65 -0.71 -6.24
N ALA A 118 -3.75 -0.69 -4.90
CA ALA A 118 -3.04 -1.63 -4.04
C ALA A 118 -4.01 -2.73 -3.59
N THR A 119 -3.77 -3.96 -4.02
CA THR A 119 -4.63 -5.12 -3.72
C THR A 119 -4.00 -6.10 -2.75
N ASP A 120 -2.69 -6.00 -2.49
CA ASP A 120 -1.99 -6.88 -1.56
C ASP A 120 -0.95 -6.14 -0.67
N THR A 121 -0.28 -6.89 0.19
CA THR A 121 0.79 -6.38 1.08
C THR A 121 1.98 -5.82 0.30
N GLN A 122 2.32 -6.40 -0.85
CA GLN A 122 3.42 -5.94 -1.69
C GLN A 122 3.09 -4.57 -2.31
N ASP A 123 1.90 -4.40 -2.87
CA ASP A 123 1.47 -3.12 -3.43
C ASP A 123 1.47 -2.01 -2.37
N VAL A 124 1.05 -2.34 -1.13
CA VAL A 124 1.10 -1.39 -0.01
C VAL A 124 2.54 -1.03 0.35
N ALA A 125 3.45 -2.00 0.34
CA ALA A 125 4.87 -1.76 0.59
C ALA A 125 5.49 -0.86 -0.49
N GLU A 126 5.25 -1.16 -1.77
CA GLU A 126 5.74 -0.39 -2.93
C GLU A 126 5.19 1.03 -2.93
N LYS A 127 3.91 1.20 -2.60
CA LYS A 127 3.29 2.51 -2.43
C LYS A 127 3.95 3.29 -1.29
N THR A 128 4.18 2.65 -0.16
CA THR A 128 4.80 3.28 1.02
C THR A 128 6.22 3.71 0.73
N GLU A 129 7.01 2.88 0.05
CA GLU A 129 8.35 3.21 -0.42
C GLU A 129 8.34 4.39 -1.39
N THR A 130 7.40 4.38 -2.35
CA THR A 130 7.23 5.48 -3.31
C THR A 130 6.89 6.79 -2.62
N ILE A 131 5.97 6.78 -1.64
CA ILE A 131 5.65 7.96 -0.84
C ILE A 131 6.89 8.43 -0.07
N GLY A 132 7.64 7.52 0.56
CA GLY A 132 8.90 7.83 1.23
C GLY A 132 9.88 8.56 0.31
N LYS A 133 10.16 8.00 -0.86
CA LYS A 133 11.05 8.59 -1.89
C LYS A 133 10.59 9.97 -2.35
N LEU A 134 9.30 10.12 -2.67
CA LEU A 134 8.75 11.39 -3.16
C LEU A 134 8.73 12.50 -2.10
N THR A 135 8.68 12.14 -0.81
CA THR A 135 8.50 13.09 0.28
C THR A 135 9.75 13.29 1.15
N GLY A 136 10.82 12.52 0.89
CA GLY A 136 12.06 12.57 1.67
C GLY A 136 12.03 11.75 2.97
N ASN A 137 11.07 10.83 3.12
CA ASN A 137 10.85 10.03 4.33
C ASN A 137 11.21 8.55 4.15
N CYS A 138 12.36 8.26 3.50
CA CYS A 138 12.77 6.89 3.15
C CYS A 138 12.98 5.99 4.37
N GLU A 139 13.57 6.52 5.46
CA GLU A 139 13.77 5.78 6.71
C GLU A 139 12.44 5.33 7.31
N GLY A 140 11.50 6.28 7.47
CA GLY A 140 10.16 5.99 8.00
C GLY A 140 9.36 5.03 7.12
N ALA A 141 9.53 5.10 5.79
CA ALA A 141 8.91 4.16 4.86
C ALA A 141 9.45 2.74 5.03
N ALA A 142 10.77 2.58 5.17
CA ALA A 142 11.40 1.29 5.43
C ALA A 142 10.99 0.71 6.79
N GLU A 143 10.93 1.55 7.83
CA GLU A 143 10.48 1.14 9.17
C GLU A 143 9.01 0.69 9.14
N ALA A 144 8.12 1.46 8.50
CA ALA A 144 6.70 1.12 8.39
C ALA A 144 6.47 -0.20 7.61
N ASN A 145 7.22 -0.41 6.53
CA ASN A 145 7.15 -1.66 5.76
C ASN A 145 7.70 -2.86 6.56
N ALA A 146 8.82 -2.69 7.27
CA ALA A 146 9.38 -3.74 8.12
C ALA A 146 8.43 -4.11 9.27
N TRP A 147 7.80 -3.10 9.88
CA TRP A 147 6.79 -3.29 10.91
C TRP A 147 5.56 -4.07 10.41
N MET A 148 5.02 -3.68 9.25
CA MET A 148 3.92 -4.37 8.61
C MET A 148 4.27 -5.83 8.32
N ASN A 149 5.42 -6.08 7.68
CA ASN A 149 5.86 -7.43 7.34
C ASN A 149 6.05 -8.31 8.57
N ALA A 150 6.64 -7.79 9.64
CA ALA A 150 6.83 -8.54 10.88
C ALA A 150 5.50 -9.00 11.50
N ASN A 151 4.46 -8.16 11.46
CA ASN A 151 3.12 -8.52 11.93
C ASN A 151 2.43 -9.52 11.01
N VAL A 152 2.58 -9.38 9.68
CA VAL A 152 2.07 -10.37 8.72
C VAL A 152 2.73 -11.73 8.94
N ASP A 153 4.05 -11.79 9.15
CA ASP A 153 4.77 -13.03 9.44
C ASP A 153 4.33 -13.67 10.77
N ALA A 154 4.10 -12.85 11.80
CA ALA A 154 3.59 -13.32 13.08
C ALA A 154 2.19 -13.95 12.94
N LEU A 155 1.30 -13.32 12.17
CA LEU A 155 -0.04 -13.84 11.92
C LEU A 155 -0.07 -15.07 11.01
N ASN A 156 0.83 -15.15 10.02
CA ASN A 156 0.97 -16.36 9.20
C ASN A 156 1.29 -17.58 10.08
N THR A 157 2.07 -17.40 11.14
CA THR A 157 2.35 -18.47 12.11
C THR A 157 1.09 -18.92 12.84
N VAL A 158 0.21 -17.99 13.24
CA VAL A 158 -1.09 -18.32 13.88
C VAL A 158 -2.01 -19.04 12.90
N SER A 159 -2.11 -18.52 11.67
CA SER A 159 -2.93 -19.08 10.61
C SER A 159 -2.49 -20.48 10.16
N ASP A 160 -1.19 -20.76 10.19
CA ASP A 160 -0.63 -22.09 9.88
C ASP A 160 -0.92 -23.13 10.99
N GLU A 161 -1.13 -22.69 12.23
CA GLU A 161 -1.54 -23.55 13.35
C GLU A 161 -3.05 -23.81 13.38
N ALA A 162 -3.85 -23.04 12.64
CA ALA A 162 -5.29 -23.23 12.55
C ALA A 162 -5.64 -24.48 11.74
N ASP A 163 -6.35 -25.43 12.36
CA ASP A 163 -6.80 -26.66 11.69
C ASP A 163 -7.84 -26.37 10.59
N GLU A 164 -8.61 -25.29 10.73
CA GLU A 164 -9.70 -24.88 9.83
C GLU A 164 -9.66 -23.36 9.61
N ARG A 165 -9.89 -22.92 8.36
CA ARG A 165 -10.02 -21.51 7.98
C ARG A 165 -11.49 -21.20 7.74
N PRO A 166 -12.14 -20.34 8.55
CA PRO A 166 -13.55 -20.03 8.36
C PRO A 166 -13.82 -19.42 6.99
N ALA A 167 -14.92 -19.85 6.37
CA ALA A 167 -15.44 -19.24 5.15
C ALA A 167 -15.97 -17.83 5.44
N ALA A 168 -15.24 -16.80 5.01
CA ALA A 168 -15.55 -15.40 5.28
C ALA A 168 -16.08 -14.67 4.05
N LEU A 169 -16.98 -13.71 4.26
CA LEU A 169 -17.46 -12.80 3.22
C LEU A 169 -17.52 -11.37 3.75
N TYR A 170 -17.05 -10.41 2.96
CA TYR A 170 -17.26 -8.97 3.23
C TYR A 170 -18.33 -8.41 2.28
N PRO A 171 -19.59 -8.26 2.73
CA PRO A 171 -20.64 -7.59 1.97
C PRO A 171 -20.54 -6.06 2.06
N LEU A 172 -20.73 -5.39 0.92
CA LEU A 172 -20.77 -3.92 0.79
C LEU A 172 -22.21 -3.37 0.66
N GLY A 173 -23.21 -4.24 0.55
CA GLY A 173 -24.61 -3.87 0.33
C GLY A 173 -25.03 -3.94 -1.14
N ASP A 174 -26.33 -4.00 -1.38
CA ASP A 174 -26.94 -4.15 -2.71
C ASP A 174 -26.35 -5.31 -3.56
N GLY A 175 -25.88 -6.37 -2.88
CA GLY A 175 -25.25 -7.54 -3.49
C GLY A 175 -23.77 -7.38 -3.86
N PHE A 176 -23.17 -6.21 -3.63
CA PHE A 176 -21.73 -6.02 -3.80
C PHE A 176 -20.96 -6.72 -2.68
N VAL A 177 -19.86 -7.38 -3.04
CA VAL A 177 -18.95 -8.07 -2.10
C VAL A 177 -17.49 -7.76 -2.44
N ALA A 178 -16.58 -7.93 -1.49
CA ALA A 178 -15.15 -7.94 -1.81
C ALA A 178 -14.74 -9.34 -2.28
N GLY A 179 -14.44 -9.44 -3.57
CA GLY A 179 -13.95 -10.66 -4.18
C GLY A 179 -12.42 -10.73 -4.18
N GLY A 180 -11.87 -11.63 -4.99
CA GLY A 180 -10.43 -11.84 -5.13
C GLY A 180 -9.71 -10.64 -5.74
N ASN A 181 -8.39 -10.59 -5.55
CA ASN A 181 -7.54 -9.50 -6.03
C ASN A 181 -8.02 -8.14 -5.51
N THR A 182 -8.36 -8.10 -4.23
CA THR A 182 -8.68 -6.87 -3.50
C THR A 182 -7.88 -6.82 -2.21
N PHE A 183 -7.63 -5.61 -1.72
CA PHE A 183 -6.99 -5.41 -0.42
C PHE A 183 -7.71 -6.13 0.73
N ILE A 184 -9.04 -6.26 0.64
CA ILE A 184 -9.86 -6.95 1.65
C ILE A 184 -9.67 -8.47 1.55
N ASP A 185 -9.51 -9.02 0.34
CA ASP A 185 -9.18 -10.43 0.14
C ASP A 185 -7.85 -10.81 0.79
N GLU A 186 -6.83 -9.96 0.62
CA GLU A 186 -5.52 -10.12 1.25
C GLU A 186 -5.65 -10.08 2.78
N ILE A 187 -6.35 -9.10 3.35
CA ILE A 187 -6.59 -9.00 4.79
C ILE A 187 -7.29 -10.26 5.33
N ILE A 188 -8.36 -10.71 4.69
CA ILE A 188 -9.10 -11.91 5.10
C ILE A 188 -8.16 -13.13 5.09
N THR A 189 -7.32 -13.22 4.06
CA THR A 189 -6.39 -14.34 3.87
C THR A 189 -5.29 -14.36 4.93
N ILE A 190 -4.67 -13.22 5.25
CA ILE A 190 -3.63 -13.12 6.29
C ILE A 190 -4.20 -13.46 7.67
N SER A 191 -5.46 -13.10 7.91
CA SER A 191 -6.17 -13.33 9.18
C SER A 191 -6.58 -14.79 9.42
N GLY A 192 -6.26 -15.70 8.49
CA GLY A 192 -6.56 -17.12 8.61
C GLY A 192 -8.00 -17.50 8.26
N ALA A 193 -8.69 -16.70 7.44
CA ALA A 193 -10.00 -17.05 6.88
C ALA A 193 -9.90 -17.23 5.35
N ASP A 194 -10.89 -17.91 4.76
CA ASP A 194 -11.00 -18.10 3.33
C ASP A 194 -12.10 -17.18 2.77
N ASN A 195 -11.75 -16.24 1.89
CA ASN A 195 -12.74 -15.43 1.21
C ASN A 195 -13.57 -16.29 0.23
N VAL A 196 -14.84 -16.49 0.54
CA VAL A 196 -15.73 -17.31 -0.31
C VAL A 196 -15.98 -16.68 -1.67
N ALA A 197 -15.80 -15.35 -1.80
CA ALA A 197 -15.96 -14.62 -3.07
C ALA A 197 -14.67 -14.52 -3.88
N LYS A 198 -13.56 -15.17 -3.49
CA LYS A 198 -12.24 -15.02 -4.13
C LYS A 198 -12.19 -15.33 -5.64
N GLU A 199 -13.09 -16.17 -6.13
CA GLU A 199 -13.17 -16.52 -7.56
C GLU A 199 -13.79 -15.40 -8.42
N TYR A 200 -14.36 -14.37 -7.78
CA TYR A 200 -14.87 -13.18 -8.43
C TYR A 200 -13.91 -12.03 -8.20
N GLU A 201 -13.37 -11.43 -9.25
CA GLU A 201 -12.38 -10.35 -9.11
C GLU A 201 -13.02 -9.01 -8.69
N GLY A 202 -12.32 -8.24 -7.85
CA GLY A 202 -12.70 -6.86 -7.50
C GLY A 202 -13.94 -6.78 -6.62
N PHE A 203 -14.86 -5.87 -6.96
CA PHE A 203 -16.11 -5.65 -6.23
C PHE A 203 -17.33 -6.04 -7.08
N PRO A 204 -17.55 -7.34 -7.32
CA PRO A 204 -18.67 -7.81 -8.13
C PRO A 204 -20.01 -7.57 -7.43
N GLN A 205 -21.07 -7.36 -8.22
CA GLN A 205 -22.44 -7.46 -7.73
C GLN A 205 -22.95 -8.89 -7.96
N LEU A 206 -23.17 -9.62 -6.87
CA LEU A 206 -23.70 -10.99 -6.89
C LEU A 206 -25.20 -10.96 -6.60
N ASN A 207 -25.91 -11.99 -7.08
CA ASN A 207 -27.34 -12.16 -6.78
C ASN A 207 -27.53 -13.05 -5.55
N ASP A 208 -28.74 -13.02 -5.00
CA ASP A 208 -29.09 -13.72 -3.77
C ASP A 208 -28.84 -15.24 -3.82
N GLU A 209 -29.08 -15.87 -4.98
CA GLU A 209 -28.84 -17.32 -5.16
C GLU A 209 -27.35 -17.63 -5.02
N VAL A 210 -26.48 -16.87 -5.69
CA VAL A 210 -25.02 -17.03 -5.58
C VAL A 210 -24.55 -16.75 -4.16
N LEU A 211 -25.01 -15.67 -3.53
CA LEU A 211 -24.62 -15.34 -2.15
C LEU A 211 -25.05 -16.41 -1.13
N THR A 212 -26.21 -17.03 -1.33
CA THR A 212 -26.67 -18.17 -0.52
C THR A 212 -25.80 -19.41 -0.77
N GLU A 213 -25.41 -19.67 -2.02
CA GLU A 213 -24.55 -20.82 -2.39
C GLU A 213 -23.11 -20.68 -1.89
N LEU A 214 -22.61 -19.45 -1.74
CA LEU A 214 -21.30 -19.18 -1.13
C LEU A 214 -21.25 -19.59 0.34
N ASP A 215 -22.40 -19.57 1.03
CA ASP A 215 -22.62 -20.04 2.41
C ASP A 215 -21.48 -19.65 3.38
N PRO A 216 -21.21 -18.34 3.57
CA PRO A 216 -20.17 -17.90 4.52
C PRO A 216 -20.49 -18.37 5.93
N GLU A 217 -19.46 -18.78 6.67
CA GLU A 217 -19.50 -19.09 8.10
C GLU A 217 -19.38 -17.84 8.97
N VAL A 218 -18.82 -16.76 8.42
CA VAL A 218 -18.66 -15.47 9.10
C VAL A 218 -18.79 -14.29 8.14
N LEU A 219 -19.49 -13.24 8.56
CA LEU A 219 -19.49 -11.96 7.85
C LEU A 219 -18.44 -11.02 8.43
N VAL A 220 -17.54 -10.51 7.60
CA VAL A 220 -16.71 -9.37 7.96
C VAL A 220 -17.55 -8.12 7.77
N VAL A 221 -17.64 -7.26 8.78
CA VAL A 221 -18.47 -6.04 8.73
C VAL A 221 -17.74 -4.84 9.33
N THR A 222 -18.14 -3.64 8.93
CA THR A 222 -17.64 -2.38 9.51
C THR A 222 -18.51 -1.83 10.63
N MET A 223 -19.72 -2.38 10.77
CA MET A 223 -20.66 -2.08 11.85
C MET A 223 -21.45 -3.35 12.15
N PRO A 224 -21.70 -3.65 13.43
CA PRO A 224 -22.43 -4.86 13.81
C PRO A 224 -23.90 -4.81 13.40
N GLY A 225 -24.49 -5.97 13.12
CA GLY A 225 -25.92 -6.15 12.88
C GLY A 225 -26.44 -5.50 11.61
N VAL A 226 -25.57 -5.19 10.65
CA VAL A 226 -25.99 -4.62 9.37
C VAL A 226 -26.56 -5.71 8.46
N PHE A 227 -25.88 -6.84 8.31
CA PHE A 227 -26.20 -7.82 7.25
C PHE A 227 -26.86 -9.11 7.74
N LEU A 228 -26.54 -9.58 8.95
CA LEU A 228 -26.94 -10.90 9.46
C LEU A 228 -28.44 -11.19 9.38
N GLU A 229 -29.30 -10.19 9.54
CA GLU A 229 -30.76 -10.34 9.52
C GLU A 229 -31.41 -10.07 8.14
N GLN A 230 -30.61 -9.85 7.09
CA GLN A 230 -31.09 -9.52 5.75
C GLN A 230 -30.95 -10.71 4.81
N GLU A 231 -31.97 -10.95 3.97
CA GLU A 231 -31.80 -11.85 2.82
C GLU A 231 -30.69 -11.29 1.90
N PRO A 232 -29.79 -12.13 1.35
CA PRO A 232 -29.74 -13.60 1.50
C PRO A 232 -28.97 -14.11 2.74
N TYR A 233 -28.27 -13.23 3.45
CA TYR A 233 -27.31 -13.58 4.51
C TYR A 233 -27.95 -14.29 5.71
N ASP A 234 -29.21 -13.98 6.04
CA ASP A 234 -29.97 -14.62 7.13
C ASP A 234 -30.17 -16.14 6.95
N THR A 235 -30.01 -16.65 5.73
CA THR A 235 -30.09 -18.08 5.40
C THR A 235 -28.75 -18.80 5.27
N THR A 236 -27.64 -18.07 5.41
CA THR A 236 -26.28 -18.63 5.40
C THR A 236 -25.88 -19.13 6.78
N THR A 237 -24.82 -19.94 6.85
CA THR A 237 -24.25 -20.40 8.13
C THR A 237 -23.93 -19.22 9.07
N ALA A 238 -23.39 -18.12 8.55
CA ALA A 238 -23.13 -16.90 9.31
C ALA A 238 -24.42 -16.31 9.91
N GLY A 239 -25.49 -16.20 9.11
CA GLY A 239 -26.79 -15.71 9.58
C GLY A 239 -27.42 -16.60 10.64
N GLU A 240 -27.42 -17.92 10.43
CA GLU A 240 -28.00 -18.89 11.38
C GLU A 240 -27.25 -18.95 12.71
N THR A 241 -25.94 -18.69 12.70
CA THR A 241 -25.08 -18.71 13.89
C THR A 241 -24.84 -17.33 14.50
N GLU A 242 -25.41 -16.27 13.91
CA GLU A 242 -25.17 -14.87 14.29
C GLU A 242 -23.67 -14.51 14.29
N SER A 243 -22.92 -15.06 13.33
CA SER A 243 -21.46 -14.96 13.23
C SER A 243 -21.03 -13.79 12.34
N GLU A 244 -20.56 -12.72 12.98
CA GLU A 244 -19.92 -11.59 12.32
C GLU A 244 -18.67 -11.17 13.09
N VAL A 245 -17.69 -10.63 12.37
CA VAL A 245 -16.50 -10.00 12.93
C VAL A 245 -16.48 -8.53 12.51
N VAL A 246 -16.24 -7.66 13.48
CA VAL A 246 -16.27 -6.22 13.25
C VAL A 246 -14.85 -5.69 13.14
N VAL A 247 -14.59 -4.92 12.10
CA VAL A 247 -13.33 -4.20 11.89
C VAL A 247 -13.64 -2.77 11.51
N GLU A 248 -12.93 -1.79 12.08
CA GLU A 248 -13.21 -0.41 11.72
C GLU A 248 -12.97 -0.12 10.24
N VAL A 249 -13.84 0.72 9.67
CA VAL A 249 -13.89 1.00 8.23
C VAL A 249 -12.56 1.52 7.67
N GLN A 250 -11.82 2.31 8.45
CA GLN A 250 -10.54 2.86 8.00
C GLN A 250 -9.45 1.80 7.85
N TRP A 251 -9.51 0.69 8.60
CA TRP A 251 -8.54 -0.39 8.47
C TRP A 251 -8.86 -1.31 7.30
N LEU A 252 -10.14 -1.57 7.04
CA LEU A 252 -10.54 -2.44 5.92
C LEU A 252 -10.46 -1.76 4.54
N ASN A 253 -10.66 -0.44 4.45
CA ASN A 253 -10.86 0.24 3.16
C ASN A 253 -9.76 1.25 2.81
N GLN A 254 -8.65 1.29 3.54
CA GLN A 254 -7.53 2.20 3.27
C GLN A 254 -6.22 1.42 3.20
N PRO A 255 -5.83 0.90 2.02
CA PRO A 255 -4.60 0.10 1.85
C PRO A 255 -3.37 0.86 2.34
N ALA A 256 -2.83 0.52 3.51
CA ALA A 256 -1.70 1.20 4.13
C ALA A 256 -1.12 0.31 5.25
N PRO A 257 0.14 0.53 5.68
CA PRO A 257 0.79 -0.37 6.64
C PRO A 257 -0.01 -0.60 7.92
N ARG A 258 -0.50 0.49 8.56
CA ARG A 258 -1.30 0.38 9.78
C ARG A 258 -2.64 -0.33 9.54
N SER A 259 -3.30 -0.06 8.42
CA SER A 259 -4.53 -0.77 8.05
C SER A 259 -4.35 -2.28 7.95
N ILE A 260 -3.25 -2.76 7.35
CA ILE A 260 -2.95 -4.20 7.29
C ILE A 260 -2.82 -4.75 8.71
N VAL A 261 -1.94 -4.15 9.53
CA VAL A 261 -1.69 -4.65 10.89
C VAL A 261 -2.96 -4.63 11.75
N GLU A 262 -3.66 -3.50 11.82
CA GLU A 262 -4.85 -3.36 12.66
C GLU A 262 -5.99 -4.29 12.20
N ALA A 263 -6.26 -4.36 10.90
CA ALA A 263 -7.35 -5.19 10.39
C ALA A 263 -7.06 -6.68 10.59
N THR A 264 -5.84 -7.14 10.30
CA THR A 264 -5.52 -8.57 10.36
C THR A 264 -5.42 -9.08 11.79
N HIS A 265 -4.86 -8.30 12.72
CA HIS A 265 -4.87 -8.65 14.15
C HIS A 265 -6.30 -8.63 14.72
N THR A 266 -7.12 -7.64 14.34
CA THR A 266 -8.52 -7.56 14.78
C THR A 266 -9.32 -8.77 14.31
N LEU A 267 -9.15 -9.18 13.05
CA LEU A 267 -9.81 -10.36 12.50
C LEU A 267 -9.29 -11.65 13.13
N ALA A 268 -7.96 -11.86 13.17
CA ALA A 268 -7.36 -13.06 13.73
C ALA A 268 -7.77 -13.29 15.19
N SER A 269 -7.83 -12.22 16.01
CA SER A 269 -8.27 -12.32 17.40
C SER A 269 -9.73 -12.75 17.59
N GLN A 270 -10.59 -12.44 16.61
CA GLN A 270 -12.02 -12.80 16.64
C GLN A 270 -12.29 -14.16 15.97
N LEU A 271 -11.55 -14.49 14.92
CA LEU A 271 -11.68 -15.74 14.16
C LEU A 271 -11.03 -16.93 14.88
N HIS A 272 -9.87 -16.70 15.51
CA HIS A 272 -9.02 -17.73 16.13
C HIS A 272 -8.66 -17.39 17.59
N PRO A 273 -9.65 -17.13 18.47
CA PRO A 273 -9.39 -16.62 19.83
C PRO A 273 -8.59 -17.58 20.73
N GLU A 274 -8.50 -18.85 20.39
CA GLU A 274 -7.70 -19.86 21.09
C GLU A 274 -6.24 -19.96 20.61
N LEU A 275 -5.94 -19.44 19.41
CA LEU A 275 -4.59 -19.40 18.83
C LEU A 275 -3.97 -18.02 18.90
N TYR A 276 -4.79 -16.98 19.02
CA TYR A 276 -4.35 -15.60 19.11
C TYR A 276 -4.08 -15.16 20.56
N ASP A 277 -2.90 -14.60 20.80
CA ASP A 277 -2.53 -13.91 22.04
C ASP A 277 -1.94 -12.54 21.71
N GLU A 278 -2.02 -11.58 22.63
CA GLU A 278 -1.52 -10.21 22.43
C GLU A 278 -0.02 -10.18 22.11
N SER A 279 0.73 -11.22 22.52
CA SER A 279 2.16 -11.39 22.19
C SER A 279 2.46 -11.67 20.70
N VAL A 280 1.43 -11.95 19.88
CA VAL A 280 1.58 -12.09 18.42
C VAL A 280 1.82 -10.74 17.76
N TYR A 281 1.32 -9.65 18.35
CA TYR A 281 1.54 -8.30 17.85
C TYR A 281 3.00 -7.89 18.02
N VAL A 282 3.63 -7.47 16.91
CA VAL A 282 4.98 -6.92 16.91
C VAL A 282 4.89 -5.41 17.08
N GLU A 283 5.38 -4.92 18.20
CA GLU A 283 5.38 -3.50 18.51
C GLU A 283 6.33 -2.76 17.57
N ARG A 284 5.91 -1.56 17.14
CA ARG A 284 6.74 -0.76 16.24
C ARG A 284 8.11 -0.41 16.83
N SER A 285 8.20 -0.31 18.17
CA SER A 285 9.48 -0.09 18.87
C SER A 285 10.48 -1.25 18.76
N GLU A 286 10.05 -2.42 18.30
CA GLU A 286 10.92 -3.57 18.02
C GLU A 286 11.55 -3.50 16.62
N ILE A 287 11.12 -2.55 15.79
CA ILE A 287 11.65 -2.32 14.46
C ILE A 287 12.85 -1.39 14.52
N SER A 288 13.92 -1.78 13.83
CA SER A 288 15.17 -1.02 13.74
C SER A 288 15.69 -1.09 12.31
N VAL A 289 15.74 0.07 11.67
CA VAL A 289 16.27 0.22 10.32
C VAL A 289 17.66 0.84 10.33
N GLN A 290 18.47 0.50 9.33
CA GLN A 290 19.80 1.09 9.12
C GLN A 290 19.97 1.56 7.68
N SER A 291 20.66 2.69 7.47
CA SER A 291 21.00 3.13 6.12
C SER A 291 22.08 2.24 5.50
N VAL A 292 21.96 1.93 4.22
CA VAL A 292 22.97 1.12 3.49
C VAL A 292 24.34 1.80 3.38
N ASP A 293 24.39 3.14 3.44
CA ASP A 293 25.66 3.89 3.44
C ASP A 293 26.50 3.62 4.70
N ALA A 294 25.87 3.27 5.83
CA ALA A 294 26.56 3.01 7.08
C ALA A 294 27.40 1.71 7.05
N GLU A 295 27.12 0.77 6.15
CA GLU A 295 27.94 -0.44 5.98
C GLU A 295 29.30 -0.12 5.34
N THR A 296 29.39 0.93 4.52
CA THR A 296 30.64 1.30 3.83
C THR A 296 31.63 2.02 4.76
N GLU A 297 31.15 2.74 5.79
CA GLU A 297 32.02 3.37 6.78
C GLU A 297 32.53 2.37 7.84
N ALA A 298 31.84 1.25 8.08
CA ALA A 298 32.25 0.26 9.06
C ALA A 298 33.38 -0.67 8.57
N GLU A 299 33.50 -0.92 7.25
CA GLU A 299 34.57 -1.75 6.69
C GLU A 299 35.87 -0.98 6.38
N THR A 300 35.86 0.36 6.44
CA THR A 300 37.05 1.18 6.09
C THR A 300 37.95 1.54 7.28
N ASP A 301 37.55 1.24 8.52
CA ASP A 301 38.34 1.54 9.74
C ASP A 301 39.30 0.40 10.17
N GLU A 302 39.33 -0.76 9.50
CA GLU A 302 40.21 -1.89 9.87
C GLU A 302 41.48 -2.08 8.99
N GLU A 303 41.71 -1.26 7.95
CA GLU A 303 42.93 -1.34 7.12
C GLU A 303 43.68 0.00 6.94
N GLU A 304 44.02 0.70 8.03
CA GLU A 304 45.17 1.63 8.00
C GLU A 304 46.05 1.52 9.26
N SER A 305 46.85 0.45 9.32
CA SER A 305 48.17 0.52 9.97
C SER A 305 49.09 -0.58 9.44
N ASP A 306 49.96 -0.25 8.49
CA ASP A 306 51.41 -0.46 8.62
C ASP A 306 52.10 -0.03 7.32
N VAL A 307 52.62 1.19 7.34
CA VAL A 307 53.64 1.68 6.41
C VAL A 307 54.99 1.17 6.92
N GLU A 308 55.63 0.24 6.19
CA GLU A 308 57.08 0.08 6.25
C GLU A 308 57.71 0.29 4.87
N ASP A 309 58.60 1.28 4.83
CA ASP A 309 59.52 1.64 3.76
C ASP A 309 60.35 0.44 3.25
N VAL A 310 60.45 0.26 1.93
CA VAL A 310 61.67 -0.25 1.27
C VAL A 310 61.89 0.41 -0.09
N ASP A 311 63.12 0.89 -0.26
CA ASP A 311 63.76 1.58 -1.38
C ASP A 311 63.68 0.95 -2.78
N GLU A 312 63.70 1.86 -3.78
CA GLU A 312 64.35 1.85 -5.11
C GLU A 312 64.74 0.52 -5.79
N GLU A 313 64.29 0.33 -7.05
CA GLU A 313 65.13 0.37 -8.26
C GLU A 313 64.28 0.20 -9.54
N THR A 314 64.53 1.05 -10.54
CA THR A 314 64.05 0.93 -11.94
C THR A 314 64.90 -0.11 -12.71
N PRO A 315 64.41 -0.77 -13.78
CA PRO A 315 64.56 -0.16 -15.11
C PRO A 315 63.43 -0.46 -16.13
N GLU A 316 63.53 0.28 -17.23
CA GLU A 316 62.70 0.36 -18.45
C GLU A 316 62.55 -0.97 -19.23
N ASP A 317 61.41 -1.17 -19.91
CA ASP A 317 61.31 -1.31 -21.38
C ASP A 317 59.84 -1.50 -21.86
N THR A 318 59.54 -0.99 -23.06
CA THR A 318 58.25 -1.06 -23.81
C THR A 318 58.36 -2.12 -24.93
N PRO A 319 57.39 -2.32 -25.87
CA PRO A 319 55.92 -2.24 -25.90
C PRO A 319 55.31 -3.55 -26.50
N ASP A 320 53.98 -3.64 -26.69
CA ASP A 320 53.27 -3.87 -27.99
C ASP A 320 51.89 -4.58 -27.91
N ASP A 321 51.06 -4.20 -28.89
CA ASP A 321 49.93 -4.88 -29.57
C ASP A 321 48.57 -5.17 -28.89
N ALA A 322 47.64 -4.26 -29.18
CA ALA A 322 46.47 -4.40 -30.07
C ALA A 322 45.43 -5.55 -29.96
N ALA A 323 44.21 -5.14 -30.31
CA ALA A 323 43.12 -5.87 -30.99
C ALA A 323 42.30 -6.85 -30.12
N ASP A 324 41.00 -7.06 -30.29
CA ASP A 324 39.89 -6.52 -31.11
C ASP A 324 38.64 -7.33 -30.63
N VAL A 325 37.46 -7.05 -31.21
CA VAL A 325 36.32 -8.00 -31.37
C VAL A 325 35.18 -7.96 -30.31
N SER A 326 34.18 -7.15 -30.68
CA SER A 326 32.78 -7.56 -30.99
C SER A 326 31.75 -7.82 -29.88
N THR A 327 30.78 -6.92 -29.82
CA THR A 327 29.35 -7.20 -29.57
C THR A 327 28.74 -7.91 -30.81
N PRO A 328 27.68 -8.73 -30.67
CA PRO A 328 26.32 -8.17 -30.88
C PRO A 328 25.15 -8.87 -30.13
N GLY A 329 24.18 -8.05 -29.70
CA GLY A 329 22.78 -8.17 -30.14
C GLY A 329 21.80 -9.07 -29.38
N PHE A 330 20.85 -8.46 -28.68
CA PHE A 330 19.46 -8.93 -28.47
C PHE A 330 18.59 -7.65 -28.51
N GLY A 331 17.48 -7.52 -29.23
CA GLY A 331 16.47 -8.50 -29.60
C GLY A 331 15.13 -7.93 -29.11
N VAL A 332 14.57 -6.96 -29.85
CA VAL A 332 13.32 -6.26 -29.51
C VAL A 332 12.15 -7.24 -29.56
N VAL A 333 11.42 -7.41 -28.45
CA VAL A 333 10.13 -8.10 -28.40
C VAL A 333 9.04 -7.04 -28.21
N VAL A 334 8.20 -6.88 -29.23
CA VAL A 334 7.02 -6.00 -29.23
C VAL A 334 5.85 -6.78 -28.65
N ALA A 335 5.29 -6.32 -27.52
CA ALA A 335 4.05 -6.82 -26.95
C ALA A 335 2.83 -6.18 -27.64
N LEU A 336 1.84 -7.02 -27.96
CA LEU A 336 0.58 -6.67 -28.60
C LEU A 336 -0.40 -6.08 -27.56
N VAL A 337 -0.85 -4.86 -27.81
CA VAL A 337 -1.93 -4.18 -27.07
C VAL A 337 -3.28 -4.70 -27.54
N GLY A 338 -4.08 -5.25 -26.63
CA GLY A 338 -5.49 -5.60 -26.84
C GLY A 338 -6.39 -4.53 -26.22
N THR A 339 -7.10 -3.76 -27.06
CA THR A 339 -8.11 -2.78 -26.65
C THR A 339 -9.50 -3.41 -26.61
N LEU A 340 -10.19 -3.29 -25.47
CA LEU A 340 -11.62 -3.57 -25.32
C LEU A 340 -12.24 -2.42 -24.54
N LEU A 341 -12.95 -1.53 -25.24
CA LEU A 341 -13.90 -0.60 -24.62
C LEU A 341 -15.20 -0.66 -25.41
N ALA A 342 -16.20 -1.26 -24.75
CA ALA A 342 -17.58 -1.28 -25.19
C ALA A 342 -18.21 0.09 -24.93
N ALA A 343 -18.69 0.73 -26.00
CA ALA A 343 -19.55 1.90 -25.93
C ALA A 343 -21.00 1.45 -25.76
N LEU A 344 -21.72 1.99 -24.77
CA LEU A 344 -23.17 2.22 -24.85
C LEU A 344 -23.64 2.99 -23.60
N LEU A 345 -24.08 4.23 -23.79
CA LEU A 345 -25.45 4.67 -23.50
C LEU A 345 -25.56 6.19 -23.61
N ALA A 346 -26.22 6.67 -24.66
CA ALA A 346 -26.83 7.99 -24.63
C ALA A 346 -28.08 8.03 -25.51
N LEU A 347 -29.15 8.57 -24.91
CA LEU A 347 -30.36 9.14 -25.51
C LEU A 347 -31.46 8.13 -25.86
N ARG A 348 -32.74 8.34 -25.53
CA ARG A 348 -33.47 9.60 -25.30
C ARG A 348 -34.88 9.31 -24.74
N ARG A 349 -35.34 10.15 -23.80
CA ARG A 349 -36.77 10.41 -23.55
C ARG A 349 -37.35 11.26 -24.67
N VAL A 350 -38.47 10.82 -25.25
CA VAL A 350 -39.63 11.53 -25.85
C VAL A 350 -40.67 10.39 -25.99
N GLU A 351 -41.83 10.34 -25.32
CA GLU A 351 -42.94 11.28 -25.17
C GLU A 351 -43.80 10.86 -23.96
#